data_AF-A0A2V5IBJ6-F1
#
_entry.id   AF-A0A2V5IBJ6-F1
#
_cell.length_a   1.000
_cell.length_b   1.000
_cell.length_c   1.000
_cell.angle_alpha   90.00
_cell.angle_beta   90.00
_cell.angle_gamma   90.00
#
_symmetry.space_group_name_H-M   'P 1'
#
loop_
_entity.id
_entity.type
_entity.pdbx_description
1 polymer ?
#
loop_
_entity_poly.entity_id
_entity_poly.type
_entity_poly.pdbx_seq_one_letter_code
_entity_poly.pdbx_strand_id
1 'polypeptide(L)'
;MHSTTSAVLIGFLLLISVYLITRRPRPSSSLPLPPGPKPLPLIGNVHQAPKSHGWRTYRQGNEQYGPIVHLNMLGQPVIILSTSEVAHDLLAKRGAIFSDRPRLFLATELALKGLNILMMNYTDQFRHHQRLQVSGPHPDAFLPERWLDDHGAFRSSLPAPAFGYGRRTCPGRYFARSVLWIVVARLLWSLDIGPGVAAETGEPLPVDPEACTYGLVMRALPFTARFVPRGSWVREVIARAGDTYGTDHTALLRQIGAEFSKL
;
A
#
# COMPACT_ATOMS: atom_id res chain seq x y z
N MET A 1 -22.58 -24.01 -51.78
CA MET A 1 -21.42 -23.62 -50.93
C MET A 1 -21.11 -22.11 -50.94
N HIS A 2 -21.66 -21.28 -51.84
CA HIS A 2 -21.35 -19.83 -51.88
C HIS A 2 -22.14 -18.94 -50.89
N SER A 3 -23.28 -19.42 -50.39
CA SER A 3 -24.14 -18.64 -49.47
C SER A 3 -23.57 -18.56 -48.05
N THR A 4 -22.98 -19.66 -47.56
CA THR A 4 -22.38 -19.74 -46.22
C THR A 4 -21.09 -18.93 -46.11
N THR A 5 -20.25 -18.93 -47.16
CA THR A 5 -19.03 -18.10 -47.19
C THR A 5 -19.34 -16.61 -47.22
N SER A 6 -20.39 -16.21 -47.93
CA SER A 6 -20.85 -14.81 -48.00
C SER A 6 -21.39 -14.31 -46.66
N ALA A 7 -22.15 -15.14 -45.94
CA ALA A 7 -22.67 -14.81 -44.61
C ALA A 7 -21.54 -14.64 -43.56
N VAL A 8 -20.52 -15.49 -43.61
CA VAL A 8 -19.34 -15.38 -42.73
C VAL A 8 -18.54 -14.10 -43.02
N LEU A 9 -18.37 -13.75 -44.30
CA LEU A 9 -17.68 -12.53 -44.70
C LEU A 9 -18.42 -11.26 -44.24
N ILE A 10 -19.75 -11.25 -44.37
CA ILE A 10 -20.61 -10.14 -43.91
C ILE A 10 -20.55 -10.03 -42.38
N GLY A 11 -20.60 -11.15 -41.66
CA GLY A 11 -20.43 -11.16 -40.21
C GLY A 11 -19.07 -10.62 -39.76
N PHE A 12 -18.00 -10.98 -40.47
CA PHE A 12 -16.65 -10.47 -40.19
C PHE A 12 -16.52 -8.97 -40.48
N LEU A 13 -17.09 -8.50 -41.59
CA LEU A 13 -17.13 -7.08 -41.94
C LEU A 13 -18.00 -6.25 -40.97
N LEU A 14 -19.10 -6.82 -40.46
CA LEU A 14 -19.93 -6.21 -39.42
C LEU A 14 -19.18 -6.10 -38.10
N LEU A 15 -18.44 -7.14 -37.70
CA LEU A 15 -17.60 -7.09 -36.51
C LEU A 15 -16.46 -6.07 -36.66
N ILE A 16 -15.82 -6.00 -37.83
CA ILE A 16 -14.80 -4.99 -38.14
C ILE A 16 -15.40 -3.58 -38.11
N SER A 17 -16.56 -3.36 -38.71
CA SER A 17 -17.20 -2.05 -38.76
C SER A 17 -17.70 -1.60 -37.39
N VAL A 18 -18.32 -2.48 -36.60
CA VAL A 18 -18.65 -2.21 -35.18
C VAL A 18 -17.38 -1.92 -34.39
N TYR A 19 -16.29 -2.67 -34.62
CA TYR A 19 -14.99 -2.44 -34.00
C TYR A 19 -14.39 -1.08 -34.40
N LEU A 20 -14.47 -0.67 -35.66
CA LEU A 20 -13.99 0.63 -36.14
C LEU A 20 -14.86 1.79 -35.63
N ILE A 21 -16.18 1.60 -35.53
CA ILE A 21 -17.13 2.61 -35.02
C ILE A 21 -16.95 2.80 -33.52
N THR A 22 -16.84 1.72 -32.75
CA THR A 22 -16.57 1.78 -31.29
C THR A 22 -15.17 2.31 -30.98
N ARG A 23 -14.25 2.25 -31.95
CA ARG A 23 -12.90 2.84 -31.88
C ARG A 23 -12.78 4.26 -32.36
N ARG A 24 -13.82 4.84 -32.97
CA ARG A 24 -13.76 6.26 -33.31
C ARG A 24 -13.47 7.00 -32.01
N PRO A 25 -12.32 7.70 -31.92
CA PRO A 25 -12.02 8.48 -30.74
C PRO A 25 -13.22 9.42 -30.56
N ARG A 26 -13.92 9.28 -29.42
CA ARG A 26 -14.94 10.26 -29.06
C ARG A 26 -14.24 11.61 -29.11
N PRO A 27 -14.82 12.63 -29.78
CA PRO A 27 -14.26 13.97 -29.78
C PRO A 27 -14.30 14.44 -28.33
N SER A 28 -13.20 14.22 -27.63
CA SER A 28 -13.00 14.62 -26.26
C SER A 28 -12.17 15.88 -26.33
N SER A 29 -12.69 16.97 -25.78
CA SER A 29 -11.96 18.22 -25.54
C SER A 29 -10.82 18.04 -24.51
N SER A 30 -10.42 16.81 -24.22
CA SER A 30 -9.45 16.48 -23.20
C SER A 30 -8.04 16.69 -23.72
N LEU A 31 -7.25 17.41 -22.92
CA LEU A 31 -5.80 17.44 -22.98
C LEU A 31 -5.21 16.04 -23.25
N PRO A 32 -4.09 15.95 -24.00
CA PRO A 32 -3.46 14.68 -24.29
C PRO A 32 -3.14 13.93 -22.99
N LEU A 33 -3.40 12.63 -22.98
CA LEU A 33 -3.02 11.77 -21.87
C LEU A 33 -1.49 11.72 -21.73
N PRO A 34 -0.97 11.43 -20.51
CA PRO A 34 0.45 11.20 -20.32
C PRO A 34 1.00 10.14 -21.28
N PRO A 35 2.31 10.16 -21.58
CA PRO A 35 2.92 9.17 -22.46
C PRO A 35 2.86 7.76 -21.85
N GLY A 36 2.97 6.75 -22.70
CA GLY A 36 3.00 5.36 -22.27
C GLY A 36 3.08 4.36 -23.43
N PRO A 37 3.23 3.07 -23.11
CA PRO A 37 3.35 2.03 -24.12
C PRO A 37 2.06 1.90 -24.93
N LYS A 38 2.22 1.60 -26.23
CA LYS A 38 1.08 1.50 -27.15
C LYS A 38 0.14 0.36 -26.74
N PRO A 39 -1.17 0.62 -26.56
CA PRO A 39 -2.13 -0.41 -26.19
C PRO A 39 -2.46 -1.33 -27.37
N LEU A 40 -2.67 -2.62 -27.10
CA LEU A 40 -3.25 -3.53 -28.07
C LEU A 40 -4.75 -3.34 -28.19
N PRO A 41 -5.35 -3.81 -29.31
CA PRO A 41 -6.79 -3.80 -29.41
C PRO A 41 -7.52 -4.59 -28.33
N LEU A 42 -8.63 -4.03 -27.84
CA LEU A 42 -9.59 -4.65 -26.89
C LEU A 42 -9.03 -4.86 -25.48
N ILE A 43 -7.84 -5.42 -25.35
CA ILE A 43 -7.19 -5.73 -24.07
C ILE A 43 -6.30 -4.61 -23.53
N GLY A 44 -5.95 -3.62 -24.36
CA GLY A 44 -5.04 -2.54 -23.97
C GLY A 44 -3.63 -3.05 -23.63
N ASN A 45 -3.09 -2.61 -22.51
CA ASN A 45 -1.77 -2.93 -21.97
C ASN A 45 -1.80 -4.09 -20.96
N VAL A 46 -2.90 -4.86 -20.85
CA VAL A 46 -2.96 -6.02 -19.93
C VAL A 46 -1.87 -7.05 -20.22
N HIS A 47 -1.55 -7.26 -21.50
CA HIS A 47 -0.46 -8.14 -21.92
C HIS A 47 0.94 -7.67 -21.48
N GLN A 48 1.08 -6.39 -21.12
CA GLN A 48 2.31 -5.77 -20.60
C GLN A 48 2.28 -5.66 -19.06
N ALA A 49 1.21 -6.08 -18.40
CA ALA A 49 1.11 -6.01 -16.95
C ALA A 49 2.13 -6.96 -16.30
N PRO A 50 2.87 -6.50 -15.28
CA PRO A 50 3.87 -7.33 -14.62
C PRO A 50 3.22 -8.49 -13.88
N LYS A 51 3.78 -9.69 -14.05
CA LYS A 51 3.38 -10.90 -13.29
C LYS A 51 4.09 -10.99 -11.94
N SER A 52 5.29 -10.45 -11.84
CA SER A 52 6.09 -10.32 -10.62
C SER A 52 6.94 -9.05 -10.70
N HIS A 53 7.50 -8.62 -9.58
CA HIS A 53 8.39 -7.44 -9.51
C HIS A 53 7.86 -6.18 -10.20
N GLY A 54 6.58 -5.84 -9.97
CA GLY A 54 5.93 -4.75 -10.71
C GLY A 54 6.69 -3.42 -10.68
N TRP A 55 7.41 -3.13 -9.59
CA TRP A 55 8.26 -1.95 -9.46
C TRP A 55 9.36 -1.86 -10.53
N ARG A 56 9.89 -2.99 -11.03
CA ARG A 56 10.87 -3.00 -12.13
C ARG A 56 10.25 -2.51 -13.42
N THR A 57 9.09 -3.04 -13.78
CA THR A 57 8.36 -2.62 -14.97
C THR A 57 7.96 -1.15 -14.88
N TYR A 58 7.50 -0.69 -13.72
CA TYR A 58 7.15 0.72 -13.52
C TYR A 58 8.38 1.64 -13.55
N ARG A 59 9.52 1.19 -13.03
CA ARG A 59 10.80 1.92 -13.13
C ARG A 59 11.28 2.02 -14.58
N GLN A 60 11.23 0.95 -15.35
CA GLN A 60 11.57 0.98 -16.78
C GLN A 60 10.63 1.93 -17.54
N GLY A 61 9.33 1.88 -17.23
CA GLY A 61 8.35 2.83 -17.78
C GLY A 61 8.69 4.28 -17.43
N ASN A 62 9.18 4.56 -16.22
CA ASN A 62 9.65 5.88 -15.82
C ASN A 62 10.86 6.35 -16.62
N GLU A 63 11.85 5.47 -16.79
CA GLU A 63 13.06 5.78 -17.56
C GLU A 63 12.74 6.06 -19.03
N GLN A 64 11.72 5.37 -19.59
CA GLN A 64 11.34 5.50 -20.99
C GLN A 64 10.35 6.63 -21.29
N TYR A 65 9.35 6.83 -20.42
CA TYR A 65 8.21 7.74 -20.67
C TYR A 65 8.14 8.91 -19.69
N GLY A 66 8.95 8.91 -18.63
CA GLY A 66 8.97 9.94 -17.60
C GLY A 66 8.11 9.60 -16.37
N PRO A 67 7.96 10.57 -15.44
CA PRO A 67 7.47 10.31 -14.08
C PRO A 67 5.96 10.01 -13.96
N ILE A 68 5.20 10.25 -15.04
CA ILE A 68 3.77 9.96 -15.13
C ILE A 68 3.55 9.12 -16.38
N VAL A 69 3.19 7.85 -16.21
CA VAL A 69 3.00 6.91 -17.31
C VAL A 69 1.53 6.51 -17.38
N HIS A 70 0.96 6.56 -18.59
CA HIS A 70 -0.40 6.10 -18.84
C HIS A 70 -0.42 4.67 -19.40
N LEU A 71 -1.31 3.85 -18.87
CA LEU A 71 -1.63 2.51 -19.34
C LEU A 71 -3.14 2.40 -19.51
N ASN A 72 -3.59 1.62 -20.49
CA ASN A 72 -4.99 1.27 -20.65
C ASN A 72 -5.18 -0.20 -20.27
N MET A 73 -5.91 -0.49 -19.20
CA MET A 73 -6.21 -1.86 -18.77
C MET A 73 -7.68 -2.19 -19.08
N LEU A 74 -7.96 -2.98 -20.12
CA LEU A 74 -9.32 -3.36 -20.52
C LEU A 74 -10.26 -2.16 -20.74
N GLY A 75 -9.77 -1.08 -21.35
CA GLY A 75 -10.53 0.15 -21.58
C GLY A 75 -10.51 1.13 -20.40
N GLN A 76 -9.91 0.76 -19.26
CA GLN A 76 -9.77 1.63 -18.10
C GLN A 76 -8.40 2.34 -18.13
N PRO A 77 -8.36 3.69 -18.09
CA PRO A 77 -7.11 4.42 -17.98
C PRO A 77 -6.51 4.23 -16.57
N VAL A 78 -5.24 3.86 -16.54
CA VAL A 78 -4.43 3.67 -15.34
C VAL A 78 -3.24 4.61 -15.44
N ILE A 79 -3.03 5.43 -14.42
CA ILE A 79 -1.90 6.35 -14.32
C ILE A 79 -0.93 5.81 -13.28
N ILE A 80 0.31 5.56 -13.71
CA ILE A 80 1.41 5.15 -12.84
C ILE A 80 2.22 6.40 -12.48
N LEU A 81 2.35 6.66 -11.18
CA LEU A 81 3.19 7.72 -10.64
C LEU A 81 4.49 7.09 -10.15
N SER A 82 5.59 7.37 -10.83
CA SER A 82 6.82 6.62 -10.63
C SER A 82 7.83 7.29 -9.70
N THR A 83 7.62 8.56 -9.36
CA THR A 83 8.52 9.33 -8.47
C THR A 83 7.80 9.82 -7.22
N SER A 84 8.60 10.03 -6.17
CA SER A 84 8.07 10.46 -4.87
C SER A 84 7.49 11.87 -4.92
N GLU A 85 8.09 12.73 -5.75
CA GLU A 85 7.74 14.13 -5.92
C GLU A 85 6.36 14.25 -6.57
N VAL A 86 6.14 13.51 -7.67
CA VAL A 86 4.87 13.50 -8.39
C VAL A 86 3.77 12.85 -7.56
N ALA A 87 4.06 11.73 -6.88
CA ALA A 87 3.11 11.10 -5.97
C ALA A 87 2.71 12.04 -4.84
N HIS A 88 3.66 12.77 -4.25
CA HIS A 88 3.38 13.75 -3.22
C HIS A 88 2.55 14.94 -3.75
N ASP A 89 2.90 15.45 -4.93
CA ASP A 89 2.22 16.60 -5.52
C ASP A 89 0.77 16.30 -5.93
N LEU A 90 0.52 15.12 -6.52
CA LEU A 90 -0.83 14.71 -6.93
C LEU A 90 -1.64 14.16 -5.76
N LEU A 91 -1.09 13.24 -4.96
CA LEU A 91 -1.88 12.51 -3.96
C LEU A 91 -1.91 13.21 -2.60
N ALA A 92 -0.87 13.94 -2.21
CA ALA A 92 -0.85 14.65 -0.93
C ALA A 92 -1.33 16.10 -1.08
N LYS A 93 -0.65 16.93 -1.88
CA LYS A 93 -1.01 18.35 -2.02
C LYS A 93 -2.37 18.53 -2.71
N ARG A 94 -2.64 17.74 -3.74
CA ARG A 94 -3.90 17.76 -4.51
C ARG A 94 -4.81 16.58 -4.19
N GLY A 95 -4.69 16.03 -2.97
CA GLY A 95 -5.47 14.86 -2.55
C GLY A 95 -6.98 15.06 -2.64
N ALA A 96 -7.49 16.30 -2.57
CA ALA A 96 -8.90 16.62 -2.79
C ALA A 96 -9.44 16.19 -4.17
N ILE A 97 -8.57 16.11 -5.16
CA ILE A 97 -8.93 15.81 -6.56
C ILE A 97 -8.58 14.37 -6.91
N PHE A 98 -7.40 13.88 -6.46
CA PHE A 98 -6.81 12.64 -6.98
C PHE A 98 -6.84 11.44 -6.01
N SER A 99 -7.42 11.57 -4.81
CA SER A 99 -7.34 10.50 -3.78
C SER A 99 -8.60 9.65 -3.60
N ASP A 100 -9.60 9.78 -4.46
CA ASP A 100 -10.78 8.92 -4.41
C ASP A 100 -10.48 7.45 -4.75
N ARG A 101 -11.44 6.56 -4.48
CA ARG A 101 -11.34 5.12 -4.71
C ARG A 101 -11.98 4.77 -6.05
N PRO A 102 -11.37 3.88 -6.85
CA PRO A 102 -12.04 3.37 -8.04
C PRO A 102 -13.33 2.67 -7.64
N ARG A 103 -14.40 2.87 -8.43
CA ARG A 103 -15.72 2.29 -8.16
C ARG A 103 -15.73 0.80 -8.49
N LEU A 104 -15.37 -0.03 -7.52
CA LEU A 104 -15.43 -1.49 -7.62
C LEU A 104 -16.84 -1.97 -7.25
N PHE A 105 -17.82 -1.80 -8.14
CA PHE A 105 -19.26 -2.02 -7.87
C PHE A 105 -19.58 -3.29 -7.06
N LEU A 106 -19.06 -4.46 -7.48
CA LEU A 106 -19.29 -5.73 -6.79
C LEU A 106 -18.80 -5.71 -5.33
N ALA A 107 -17.60 -5.19 -5.10
CA ALA A 107 -16.99 -5.15 -3.77
C ALA A 107 -17.57 -4.01 -2.92
N THR A 108 -17.59 -2.79 -3.46
CA THR A 108 -17.99 -1.59 -2.73
C THR A 108 -19.50 -1.55 -2.48
N GLU A 109 -20.34 -1.79 -3.49
CA GLU A 109 -21.79 -1.57 -3.39
C GLU A 109 -22.56 -2.83 -3.03
N LEU A 110 -22.28 -3.97 -3.68
CA LEU A 110 -23.03 -5.19 -3.39
C LEU A 110 -22.56 -5.86 -2.08
N ALA A 111 -21.25 -6.11 -1.95
CA ALA A 111 -20.72 -6.82 -0.79
C ALA A 111 -20.65 -5.94 0.47
N LEU A 112 -20.23 -4.68 0.33
CA LEU A 112 -19.95 -3.79 1.45
C LEU A 112 -20.99 -2.66 1.64
N LYS A 113 -22.03 -2.61 0.80
CA LYS A 113 -23.14 -1.64 0.86
C LYS A 113 -22.69 -0.17 0.88
N GLY A 114 -21.50 0.12 0.38
CA GLY A 114 -20.88 1.44 0.42
C GLY A 114 -20.42 1.89 1.81
N LEU A 115 -20.49 1.02 2.84
CA LEU A 115 -20.22 1.39 4.23
C LEU A 115 -18.80 1.07 4.69
N ASN A 116 -18.02 0.31 3.90
CA ASN A 116 -16.64 0.03 4.25
C ASN A 116 -15.73 1.24 3.99
N ILE A 117 -15.22 1.82 5.08
CA ILE A 117 -14.40 3.04 5.06
C ILE A 117 -13.12 2.94 4.20
N LEU A 118 -12.58 1.74 3.98
CA LEU A 118 -11.40 1.55 3.13
C LEU A 118 -11.66 1.85 1.65
N MET A 119 -12.88 1.56 1.21
CA MET A 119 -13.31 1.65 -0.18
C MET A 119 -14.24 2.84 -0.45
N MET A 120 -14.59 3.59 0.59
CA MET A 120 -15.45 4.77 0.52
C MET A 120 -14.69 5.98 -0.05
N ASN A 121 -15.36 6.75 -0.91
CA ASN A 121 -14.84 8.03 -1.42
C ASN A 121 -14.89 9.11 -0.36
N TYR A 122 -14.11 10.18 -0.52
CA TYR A 122 -14.11 11.27 0.46
C TYR A 122 -15.34 12.17 0.28
N THR A 123 -16.46 11.75 0.87
CA THR A 123 -17.74 12.46 0.88
C THR A 123 -18.17 12.83 2.31
N ASP A 124 -19.33 13.45 2.46
CA ASP A 124 -19.91 13.73 3.78
C ASP A 124 -20.15 12.46 4.57
N GLN A 125 -20.50 11.37 3.90
CA GLN A 125 -20.65 10.05 4.51
C GLN A 125 -19.32 9.55 5.10
N PHE A 126 -18.19 9.73 4.40
CA PHE A 126 -16.87 9.37 4.93
C PHE A 126 -16.52 10.21 6.16
N ARG A 127 -16.74 11.53 6.08
CA ARG A 127 -16.49 12.44 7.20
C ARG A 127 -17.33 12.07 8.42
N HIS A 128 -18.61 11.74 8.21
CA HIS A 128 -19.50 11.27 9.25
C HIS A 128 -19.04 9.94 9.85
N HIS A 129 -18.64 8.97 9.01
CA HIS A 129 -18.13 7.68 9.48
C HIS A 129 -16.84 7.83 10.32
N GLN A 130 -15.93 8.73 9.93
CA GLN A 130 -14.74 9.05 10.74
C GLN A 130 -15.10 9.67 12.08
N ARG A 131 -16.04 10.61 12.09
CA ARG A 131 -16.52 11.24 13.31
C ARG A 131 -17.15 10.22 14.27
N LEU A 132 -17.95 9.29 13.75
CA LEU A 132 -18.53 8.21 14.54
C LEU A 132 -17.46 7.24 15.09
N GLN A 133 -16.42 6.93 14.31
CA GLN A 133 -15.34 6.04 14.78
C GLN A 133 -14.56 6.64 15.95
N VAL A 134 -14.27 7.94 15.89
CA VAL A 134 -13.50 8.63 16.92
C VAL A 134 -14.40 9.02 18.09
N SER A 135 -15.55 9.62 17.79
CA SER A 135 -16.39 10.29 18.80
C SER A 135 -17.62 9.49 19.16
N GLY A 136 -17.80 8.26 18.68
CA GLY A 136 -18.99 7.45 18.96
C GLY A 136 -20.31 8.13 18.56
N PRO A 137 -21.43 7.76 19.22
CA PRO A 137 -22.74 8.39 18.98
C PRO A 137 -22.74 9.89 19.30
N HIS A 138 -23.58 10.67 18.61
CA HIS A 138 -23.67 12.13 18.76
C HIS A 138 -22.32 12.85 18.58
N PRO A 139 -21.62 12.63 17.45
CA PRO A 139 -20.26 13.15 17.27
C PRO A 139 -20.17 14.68 17.17
N ASP A 140 -21.28 15.35 16.87
CA ASP A 140 -21.34 16.81 16.75
C ASP A 140 -21.72 17.48 18.09
N ALA A 141 -22.00 16.70 19.15
CA ALA A 141 -22.30 17.21 20.49
C ALA A 141 -21.02 17.34 21.34
N PHE A 142 -20.91 18.44 22.09
CA PHE A 142 -19.86 18.60 23.10
C PHE A 142 -20.19 17.74 24.33
N LEU A 143 -19.63 16.53 24.38
CA LEU A 143 -19.83 15.54 25.45
C LEU A 143 -18.49 15.15 26.08
N PRO A 144 -17.90 15.98 26.96
CA PRO A 144 -16.63 15.68 27.63
C PRO A 144 -16.63 14.35 28.38
N GLU A 145 -17.77 14.00 28.96
CA GLU A 145 -17.98 12.79 29.77
C GLU A 145 -17.67 11.51 28.98
N ARG A 146 -17.76 11.55 27.64
CA ARG A 146 -17.46 10.39 26.79
C ARG A 146 -15.99 9.97 26.85
N TRP A 147 -15.11 10.86 27.27
CA TRP A 147 -13.68 10.63 27.42
C TRP A 147 -13.28 10.26 28.85
N LEU A 148 -14.23 10.31 29.78
CA LEU A 148 -14.03 10.03 31.19
C LEU A 148 -14.58 8.64 31.55
N ASP A 149 -13.92 7.95 32.47
CA ASP A 149 -14.45 6.76 33.13
C ASP A 149 -15.47 7.13 34.22
N ASP A 150 -16.02 6.13 34.90
CA ASP A 150 -17.04 6.31 35.94
C ASP A 150 -16.50 7.07 37.18
N HIS A 151 -15.19 7.30 37.25
CA HIS A 151 -14.50 8.03 38.31
C HIS A 151 -14.04 9.42 37.87
N GLY A 152 -14.37 9.85 36.64
CA GLY A 152 -13.99 11.16 36.11
C GLY A 152 -12.54 11.24 35.63
N ALA A 153 -11.81 10.12 35.56
CA ALA A 153 -10.46 10.06 34.98
C ALA A 153 -10.53 9.78 33.48
N PHE A 154 -9.50 10.19 32.73
CA PHE A 154 -9.44 9.90 31.29
C PHE A 154 -9.40 8.39 31.04
N ARG A 155 -10.26 7.92 30.13
CA ARG A 155 -10.25 6.52 29.67
C ARG A 155 -8.88 6.19 29.06
N SER A 156 -8.29 5.07 29.46
CA SER A 156 -7.04 4.56 28.88
C SER A 156 -7.21 4.06 27.44
N SER A 157 -8.42 3.62 27.09
CA SER A 157 -8.78 3.14 25.75
C SER A 157 -9.46 4.25 24.93
N LEU A 158 -8.68 5.15 24.34
CA LEU A 158 -9.22 6.12 23.40
C LEU A 158 -9.36 5.47 22.01
N PRO A 159 -10.50 5.64 21.32
CA PRO A 159 -10.66 5.18 19.94
C PRO A 159 -9.65 5.88 19.03
N ALA A 160 -8.73 5.09 18.47
CA ALA A 160 -7.78 5.55 17.47
C ALA A 160 -8.39 5.40 16.07
N PRO A 161 -8.45 6.45 15.23
CA PRO A 161 -8.89 6.31 13.86
C PRO A 161 -7.88 5.45 13.09
N ALA A 162 -8.27 4.24 12.69
CA ALA A 162 -7.41 3.28 11.99
C ALA A 162 -6.83 3.83 10.67
N PHE A 163 -7.43 4.87 10.07
CA PHE A 163 -7.04 5.42 8.76
C PHE A 163 -6.73 6.92 8.75
N GLY A 164 -6.47 7.53 9.92
CA GLY A 164 -6.11 8.95 10.04
C GLY A 164 -7.22 9.92 9.61
N TYR A 165 -6.98 11.23 9.73
CA TYR A 165 -7.93 12.28 9.35
C TYR A 165 -7.67 12.71 7.90
N GLY A 166 -8.32 12.07 6.91
CA GLY A 166 -8.37 12.61 5.55
C GLY A 166 -8.05 11.68 4.38
N ARG A 167 -7.63 12.31 3.28
CA ARG A 167 -7.49 11.71 1.94
C ARG A 167 -6.10 11.07 1.78
N ARG A 168 -5.99 9.76 2.04
CA ARG A 168 -4.82 8.88 1.80
C ARG A 168 -3.46 9.25 2.43
N THR A 169 -3.32 10.38 3.11
CA THR A 169 -2.07 10.78 3.75
C THR A 169 -2.01 10.27 5.18
N CYS A 170 -0.96 9.53 5.52
CA CYS A 170 -0.67 9.17 6.90
C CYS A 170 -0.33 10.44 7.71
N PRO A 171 -1.12 10.81 8.74
CA PRO A 171 -0.82 11.98 9.57
C PRO A 171 0.51 11.80 10.32
N GLY A 172 0.85 10.56 10.67
CA GLY A 172 2.09 10.22 11.37
C GLY A 172 3.33 10.13 10.47
N ARG A 173 3.26 10.40 9.16
CA ARG A 173 4.39 10.14 8.23
C ARG A 173 5.67 10.89 8.61
N TYR A 174 5.55 12.13 9.08
CA TYR A 174 6.70 12.97 9.43
C TYR A 174 7.35 12.48 10.72
N PHE A 175 6.53 12.18 11.74
CA PHE A 175 6.98 11.56 12.97
C PHE A 175 7.67 10.22 12.70
N ALA A 176 7.01 9.33 11.95
CA ALA A 176 7.57 8.02 11.57
C ALA A 176 8.90 8.16 10.82
N ARG A 177 9.02 9.10 9.87
CA ARG A 177 10.26 9.34 9.13
C ARG A 177 11.41 9.81 10.04
N SER A 178 11.12 10.74 10.96
CA SER A 178 12.12 11.22 11.93
C SER A 178 12.54 10.12 12.90
N VAL A 179 11.59 9.32 13.40
CA VAL A 179 11.88 8.19 14.30
C VAL A 179 12.71 7.13 13.58
N LEU A 180 12.32 6.72 12.36
CA LEU A 180 13.08 5.76 11.56
C LEU A 180 14.51 6.25 11.30
N TRP A 181 14.68 7.53 10.98
CA TRP A 181 16.01 8.12 10.81
C TRP A 181 16.87 7.97 12.07
N ILE A 182 16.34 8.35 13.23
CA ILE A 182 17.05 8.24 14.51
C ILE A 182 17.38 6.79 14.83
N VAL A 183 16.43 5.87 14.66
CA VAL A 183 16.62 4.44 14.93
C VAL A 183 17.69 3.85 14.02
N VAL A 184 17.61 4.07 12.71
CA VAL A 184 18.59 3.56 11.74
C VAL A 184 19.96 4.17 11.99
N ALA A 185 20.06 5.48 12.21
CA ALA A 185 21.32 6.14 12.52
C ALA A 185 21.97 5.59 13.80
N ARG A 186 21.18 5.36 14.86
CA ARG A 186 21.67 4.75 16.11
C ARG A 186 22.15 3.32 15.90
N LEU A 187 21.40 2.51 15.16
CA LEU A 187 21.79 1.14 14.83
C LEU A 187 23.10 1.09 14.04
N LEU A 188 23.23 1.92 12.99
CA LEU A 188 24.45 2.00 12.18
C LEU A 188 25.64 2.58 12.95
N TRP A 189 25.39 3.47 13.91
CA TRP A 189 26.43 4.02 14.78
C TRP A 189 26.92 3.01 15.83
N SER A 190 26.03 2.17 16.37
CA SER A 190 26.38 1.20 17.42
C SER A 190 26.79 -0.18 16.90
N LEU A 191 26.30 -0.60 15.73
CA LEU A 191 26.48 -1.95 15.21
C LEU A 191 27.21 -1.93 13.86
N ASP A 192 28.04 -2.95 13.63
CA ASP A 192 28.44 -3.41 12.32
C ASP A 192 27.41 -4.44 11.85
N ILE A 193 26.62 -4.08 10.85
CA ILE A 193 25.51 -4.88 10.32
C ILE A 193 25.93 -5.44 8.98
N GLY A 194 25.88 -6.76 8.83
CA GLY A 194 26.27 -7.43 7.60
C GLY A 194 25.47 -8.69 7.33
N PRO A 195 25.77 -9.39 6.22
CA PRO A 195 25.22 -10.71 5.98
C PRO A 195 25.58 -11.69 7.10
N GLY A 196 24.75 -12.71 7.28
CA GLY A 196 25.12 -13.87 8.09
C GLY A 196 26.37 -14.54 7.53
N VAL A 197 26.97 -15.43 8.32
CA VAL A 197 28.17 -16.18 7.92
C VAL A 197 27.88 -17.67 7.92
N ALA A 198 28.52 -18.42 7.01
CA ALA A 198 28.44 -19.87 6.99
C ALA A 198 29.17 -20.45 8.21
N ALA A 199 28.55 -21.43 8.88
CA ALA A 199 29.10 -22.01 10.11
C ALA A 199 30.45 -22.71 9.91
N GLU A 200 30.65 -23.31 8.73
CA GLU A 200 31.84 -24.10 8.42
C GLU A 200 33.01 -23.24 7.90
N THR A 201 32.72 -22.20 7.12
CA THR A 201 33.74 -21.41 6.42
C THR A 201 33.93 -20.00 6.98
N GLY A 202 32.97 -19.48 7.74
CA GLY A 202 32.98 -18.10 8.23
C GLY A 202 32.70 -17.05 7.13
N GLU A 203 32.50 -17.46 5.88
CA GLU A 203 32.30 -16.55 4.76
C GLU A 203 30.90 -15.92 4.75
N PRO A 204 30.75 -14.69 4.24
CA PRO A 204 29.46 -14.03 4.06
C PRO A 204 28.48 -14.86 3.24
N LEU A 205 27.28 -15.08 3.79
CA LEU A 205 26.17 -15.67 3.06
C LEU A 205 25.62 -14.65 2.04
N PRO A 206 25.32 -15.06 0.80
CA PRO A 206 24.75 -14.16 -0.18
C PRO A 206 23.36 -13.69 0.30
N VAL A 207 23.13 -12.38 0.20
CA VAL A 207 21.84 -11.75 0.47
C VAL A 207 21.28 -11.25 -0.84
N ASP A 208 20.16 -11.82 -1.27
CA ASP A 208 19.43 -11.34 -2.44
C ASP A 208 18.54 -10.15 -2.02
N PRO A 209 18.83 -8.92 -2.48
CA PRO A 209 18.04 -7.73 -2.13
C PRO A 209 16.62 -7.77 -2.70
N GLU A 210 16.32 -8.69 -3.61
CA GLU A 210 15.00 -8.83 -4.24
C GLU A 210 14.20 -10.04 -3.75
N ALA A 211 14.79 -10.86 -2.88
CA ALA A 211 14.11 -11.99 -2.27
C ALA A 211 12.97 -11.52 -1.36
N CYS A 212 11.75 -11.45 -1.90
CA CYS A 212 10.56 -10.99 -1.19
C CYS A 212 9.27 -11.70 -1.64
N THR A 213 8.24 -11.63 -0.81
CA THR A 213 6.89 -12.08 -1.16
C THR A 213 6.20 -11.09 -2.08
N TYR A 214 5.29 -11.58 -2.94
CA TYR A 214 4.51 -10.74 -3.86
C TYR A 214 3.05 -10.66 -3.41
N GLY A 215 2.48 -9.46 -3.46
CA GLY A 215 1.08 -9.22 -3.08
C GLY A 215 0.87 -7.78 -2.63
N LEU A 216 -0.27 -7.53 -1.97
CA LEU A 216 -0.61 -6.21 -1.42
C LEU A 216 0.39 -5.76 -0.34
N VAL A 217 0.95 -6.72 0.41
CA VAL A 217 2.01 -6.49 1.39
C VAL A 217 3.20 -7.35 1.01
N MET A 218 4.35 -6.72 0.86
CA MET A 218 5.61 -7.35 0.53
C MET A 218 6.47 -7.49 1.78
N ARG A 219 7.12 -8.65 1.94
CA ARG A 219 8.06 -8.93 3.03
C ARG A 219 9.30 -9.56 2.44
N ALA A 220 10.47 -9.24 2.99
CA ALA A 220 11.69 -9.97 2.64
C ALA A 220 11.51 -11.46 2.98
N LEU A 221 12.02 -12.35 2.13
CA LEU A 221 12.15 -13.76 2.45
C LEU A 221 13.18 -13.93 3.58
N PRO A 222 13.10 -15.00 4.37
CA PRO A 222 14.06 -15.23 5.46
C PRO A 222 15.51 -15.23 4.94
N PHE A 223 16.37 -14.45 5.59
CA PHE A 223 17.81 -14.44 5.36
C PHE A 223 18.54 -14.22 6.70
N THR A 224 19.79 -14.70 6.78
CA THR A 224 20.62 -14.54 7.98
C THR A 224 21.37 -13.21 7.91
N ALA A 225 21.39 -12.48 9.02
CA ALA A 225 22.16 -11.24 9.17
C ALA A 225 22.97 -11.27 10.46
N ARG A 226 24.15 -10.62 10.46
CA ARG A 226 24.97 -10.42 11.64
C ARG A 226 24.83 -8.99 12.15
N PHE A 227 24.76 -8.85 13.48
CA PHE A 227 24.75 -7.57 14.18
C PHE A 227 25.88 -7.61 15.22
N VAL A 228 27.00 -6.95 14.93
CA VAL A 228 28.19 -6.98 15.79
C VAL A 228 28.36 -5.62 16.47
N PRO A 229 28.43 -5.54 17.81
CA PRO A 229 28.73 -4.29 18.50
C PRO A 229 30.08 -3.71 18.07
N ARG A 230 30.12 -2.42 17.66
CA ARG A 230 31.36 -1.76 17.19
C ARG A 230 32.41 -1.55 18.29
N GLY A 231 32.04 -1.69 19.56
CA GLY A 231 32.96 -1.55 20.69
C GLY A 231 32.40 -2.11 21.99
N SER A 232 33.27 -2.23 23.00
CA SER A 232 32.88 -2.67 24.36
C SER A 232 31.82 -1.77 24.97
N TRP A 233 31.93 -0.45 24.75
CA TRP A 233 30.95 0.54 25.22
C TRP A 233 29.53 0.24 24.74
N VAL A 234 29.35 -0.29 23.51
CA VAL A 234 28.03 -0.68 22.99
C VAL A 234 27.49 -1.85 23.80
N ARG A 235 28.33 -2.85 24.07
CA ARG A 235 27.97 -4.02 24.87
C ARG A 235 27.62 -3.61 26.30
N GLU A 236 28.38 -2.71 26.89
CA GLU A 236 28.11 -2.17 28.23
C GLU A 236 26.78 -1.40 28.27
N VAL A 237 26.49 -0.57 27.27
CA VAL A 237 25.20 0.12 27.15
C VAL A 237 24.06 -0.87 26.99
N ILE A 238 24.21 -1.90 26.14
CA ILE A 238 23.20 -2.95 25.97
C ILE A 238 23.02 -3.75 27.26
N ALA A 239 24.10 -4.13 27.95
CA ALA A 239 24.01 -4.88 29.20
C ALA A 239 23.37 -4.06 30.33
N ARG A 240 23.64 -2.74 30.37
CA ARG A 240 23.08 -1.82 31.36
C ARG A 240 21.63 -1.45 31.10
N ALA A 241 21.28 -1.16 29.83
CA ALA A 241 19.97 -0.61 29.45
C ALA A 241 19.03 -1.64 28.81
N GLY A 242 19.55 -2.79 28.40
CA GLY A 242 18.83 -3.91 27.79
C GLY A 242 18.30 -4.90 28.81
N ASP A 243 17.99 -4.45 30.02
CA ASP A 243 16.96 -5.12 30.82
C ASP A 243 15.69 -5.13 29.95
N THR A 244 15.14 -6.32 29.74
CA THR A 244 13.86 -6.54 29.09
C THR A 244 12.70 -5.98 29.91
N TYR A 245 12.69 -4.69 30.28
CA TYR A 245 11.62 -4.04 31.05
C TYR A 245 11.04 -4.91 32.20
N GLY A 246 11.88 -5.71 32.89
CA GLY A 246 11.44 -6.66 33.91
C GLY A 246 10.44 -7.75 33.47
N THR A 247 10.16 -7.87 32.17
CA THR A 247 9.12 -8.74 31.61
C THR A 247 9.77 -9.90 30.84
N ASP A 248 9.69 -11.11 31.37
CA ASP A 248 10.12 -12.32 30.65
C ASP A 248 9.10 -12.68 29.55
N HIS A 249 9.37 -12.22 28.33
CA HIS A 249 8.52 -12.46 27.16
C HIS A 249 8.43 -13.95 26.81
N THR A 250 9.45 -14.74 27.17
CA THR A 250 9.44 -16.19 26.92
C THR A 250 8.53 -16.89 27.91
N ALA A 251 8.53 -16.47 29.18
CA ALA A 251 7.55 -16.94 30.16
C ALA A 251 6.11 -16.61 29.73
N LEU A 252 5.85 -15.39 29.24
CA LEU A 252 4.54 -15.00 28.70
C LEU A 252 4.10 -15.88 27.53
N LEU A 253 4.98 -16.12 26.55
CA LEU A 253 4.66 -16.96 25.40
C LEU A 253 4.40 -18.42 25.81
N ARG A 254 5.13 -18.95 26.81
CA ARG A 254 4.85 -20.27 27.38
C ARG A 254 3.50 -20.32 28.11
N GLN A 255 3.17 -19.27 28.86
CA GLN A 255 1.87 -19.18 29.55
C GLN A 255 0.73 -19.18 28.53
N ILE A 256 0.81 -18.36 27.48
CA ILE A 256 -0.17 -18.35 26.39
C ILE A 256 -0.27 -19.76 25.78
N GLY A 257 0.84 -20.39 25.43
CA GLY A 257 0.84 -21.76 24.89
C GLY A 257 0.16 -22.78 25.81
N ALA A 258 0.34 -22.66 27.13
CA ALA A 258 -0.27 -23.54 28.14
C ALA A 258 -1.76 -23.25 28.40
N GLU A 259 -2.23 -22.03 28.16
CA GLU A 259 -3.66 -21.68 28.23
C GLU A 259 -4.41 -22.18 26.99
N PHE A 260 -3.80 -22.03 25.80
CA PHE A 260 -4.39 -22.50 24.55
C PHE A 260 -4.38 -24.02 24.37
N SER A 261 -3.51 -24.76 25.07
CA SER A 261 -3.52 -26.23 25.07
C SER A 261 -4.61 -26.84 25.96
N LYS A 262 -5.34 -26.02 26.72
CA LYS A 262 -6.48 -26.42 27.55
C LYS A 262 -7.84 -26.18 26.88
N LEU A 263 -7.85 -25.55 25.70
CA LEU A 263 -9.01 -25.39 24.82
C LEU A 263 -9.08 -26.55 23.82
#